data_AF-A0A0B7BAS9-F1
#
_entry.id   AF-A0A0B7BAS9-F1
#
_cell.length_a   1.000
_cell.length_b   1.000
_cell.length_c   1.000
_cell.angle_alpha   90.00
_cell.angle_beta   90.00
_cell.angle_gamma   90.00
#
_symmetry.space_group_name_H-M   'P 1'
#
loop_
_entity.id
_entity.type
_entity.pdbx_description
1 polymer ?
#
loop_
_entity_poly.entity_id
_entity_poly.type
_entity_poly.pdbx_seq_one_letter_code
_entity_poly.pdbx_strand_id
1 'polypeptide(L)'
;MLNKSELILFWTQGTILHRLGDDRLAEKTLRDTVNLDPCFHKAWFMLGTVLESVGQPEDASNCHMTGTMLEATCPVAPFNVIQRLMTTA
;
A
#
# COMPACT_ATOMS: atom_id res chain seq x y z
N MET A 1 -4.34 -8.00 -18.72
CA MET A 1 -5.43 -7.28 -18.05
C MET A 1 -5.30 -7.58 -16.58
N LEU A 2 -4.92 -6.60 -15.76
CA LEU A 2 -4.75 -6.82 -14.32
C LEU A 2 -6.16 -6.90 -13.70
N ASN A 3 -6.52 -8.05 -13.14
CA ASN A 3 -7.84 -8.27 -12.56
C ASN A 3 -7.91 -7.56 -11.20
N LYS A 4 -8.44 -6.34 -11.18
CA LYS A 4 -8.66 -5.54 -9.95
C LYS A 4 -9.39 -6.31 -8.84
N SER A 5 -10.18 -7.32 -9.19
CA SER A 5 -10.88 -8.21 -8.26
C SER A 5 -9.93 -9.06 -7.41
N GLU A 6 -8.78 -9.50 -7.94
CA GLU A 6 -7.80 -10.27 -7.18
C GLU A 6 -7.10 -9.39 -6.12
N LEU A 7 -6.84 -8.11 -6.44
CA LEU A 7 -6.27 -7.15 -5.49
C LEU A 7 -7.20 -6.93 -4.29
N ILE A 8 -8.51 -6.82 -4.54
CA ILE A 8 -9.52 -6.66 -3.50
C ILE A 8 -9.58 -7.91 -2.62
N LEU A 9 -9.41 -9.10 -3.20
CA LEU A 9 -9.36 -10.36 -2.47
C LEU A 9 -8.14 -10.41 -1.54
N PHE A 10 -6.94 -10.14 -2.05
CA PHE A 10 -5.71 -10.15 -1.25
C PHE A 10 -5.70 -9.07 -0.17
N TRP A 11 -6.25 -7.89 -0.47
CA TRP A 11 -6.49 -6.86 0.53
C TRP A 11 -7.41 -7.37 1.64
N THR A 12 -8.59 -7.91 1.31
CA THR A 12 -9.52 -8.43 2.30
C THR A 12 -8.89 -9.56 3.14
N GLN A 13 -8.11 -10.43 2.50
CA GLN A 13 -7.36 -11.50 3.15
C GLN A 13 -6.36 -10.95 4.16
N GLY A 14 -5.57 -9.93 3.79
CA GLY A 14 -4.66 -9.25 4.71
C GLY A 14 -5.39 -8.68 5.93
N THR A 15 -6.61 -8.15 5.77
CA THR A 15 -7.40 -7.60 6.88
C THR A 15 -7.83 -8.70 7.84
N ILE A 16 -8.25 -9.84 7.29
CA ILE A 16 -8.69 -11.00 8.08
C ILE A 16 -7.51 -11.58 8.85
N LEU A 17 -6.34 -11.72 8.21
CA LEU A 17 -5.12 -12.23 8.85
C LEU A 17 -4.66 -11.33 10.00
N HIS A 18 -4.71 -10.01 9.82
CA HIS A 18 -4.43 -9.05 10.89
C HIS A 18 -5.39 -9.22 12.08
N ARG A 19 -6.70 -9.39 11.81
CA ARG A 19 -7.70 -9.66 12.87
C ARG A 19 -7.49 -10.99 13.58
N LEU A 20 -6.87 -11.97 12.93
CA LEU A 20 -6.51 -13.25 13.51
C LEU A 20 -5.22 -13.18 14.36
N GLY A 21 -4.50 -12.04 14.32
CA GLY A 21 -3.22 -11.84 15.01
C GLY A 21 -2.00 -12.36 14.23
N ASP A 22 -2.20 -12.83 12.98
CA ASP A 22 -1.14 -13.31 12.11
C ASP A 22 -0.54 -12.14 11.28
N ASP A 23 -0.04 -11.13 11.99
CA ASP A 23 0.41 -9.86 11.38
C ASP A 23 1.56 -10.06 10.39
N ARG A 24 2.45 -11.03 10.63
CA ARG A 24 3.54 -11.38 9.69
C ARG A 24 3.03 -11.91 8.35
N LEU A 25 1.96 -12.71 8.38
CA LEU A 25 1.38 -13.26 7.15
C LEU A 25 0.56 -12.19 6.43
N ALA A 26 -0.13 -11.34 7.19
CA ALA A 26 -0.83 -10.17 6.67
C ALA A 26 0.12 -9.22 5.93
N GLU A 27 1.28 -8.91 6.52
CA GLU A 27 2.31 -8.07 5.92
C GLU A 27 2.76 -8.62 4.57
N LYS A 28 3.10 -9.92 4.52
CA LYS A 28 3.56 -10.58 3.29
C LYS A 28 2.50 -10.50 2.18
N THR A 29 1.26 -10.81 2.52
CA THR A 29 0.13 -10.79 1.58
C THR A 29 -0.13 -9.38 1.03
N LEU A 30 -0.01 -8.37 1.89
CA LEU A 30 -0.18 -6.97 1.50
C LEU A 30 0.99 -6.44 0.68
N ARG A 31 2.23 -6.88 0.97
CA ARG A 31 3.42 -6.58 0.15
C ARG A 31 3.29 -7.15 -1.26
N ASP A 32 2.81 -8.38 -1.39
CA ASP A 32 2.53 -8.97 -2.71
C ASP A 32 1.44 -8.18 -3.46
N THR A 33 0.43 -7.69 -2.75
CA THR A 33 -0.64 -6.86 -3.33
C THR A 33 -0.10 -5.53 -3.89
N VAL A 34 0.74 -4.81 -3.14
CA VAL A 34 1.32 -3.53 -3.61
C VAL A 34 2.38 -3.73 -4.70
N ASN A 35 3.02 -4.91 -4.77
CA ASN A 35 3.89 -5.27 -5.88
C ASN A 35 3.11 -5.52 -7.17
N LEU A 36 1.91 -6.09 -7.07
CA LEU A 36 1.02 -6.32 -8.22
C LEU A 36 0.38 -5.02 -8.73
N ASP A 37 -0.07 -4.16 -7.83
CA ASP A 37 -0.59 -2.83 -8.15
C ASP A 37 -0.07 -1.78 -7.17
N PRO A 38 1.02 -1.08 -7.55
CA PRO A 38 1.58 -0.01 -6.73
C PRO A 38 0.62 1.14 -6.50
N CYS A 39 -0.41 1.32 -7.35
CA CYS A 39 -1.38 2.41 -7.24
C CYS A 39 -2.54 2.10 -6.27
N PHE A 40 -2.56 0.92 -5.65
CA PHE A 40 -3.65 0.52 -4.78
C PHE A 40 -3.49 1.07 -3.36
N HIS A 41 -3.90 2.32 -3.17
CA HIS A 41 -3.80 3.07 -1.91
C HIS A 41 -4.35 2.32 -0.67
N LYS A 42 -5.42 1.53 -0.82
CA LYS A 42 -6.02 0.76 0.28
C LYS A 42 -5.10 -0.33 0.84
N ALA A 43 -4.28 -0.97 0.00
CA ALA A 43 -3.30 -1.95 0.48
C ALA A 43 -2.14 -1.27 1.21
N TRP A 44 -1.68 -0.11 0.74
CA TRP A 44 -0.65 0.68 1.44
C TRP A 44 -1.10 1.11 2.83
N PHE A 45 -2.34 1.58 2.96
CA PHE A 45 -2.90 1.95 4.25
C PHE A 45 -2.93 0.77 5.23
N MET A 46 -3.44 -0.37 4.78
CA MET A 46 -3.47 -1.56 5.62
C MET A 46 -2.09 -2.14 5.93
N LEU A 47 -1.14 -2.05 5.00
CA LEU A 47 0.24 -2.46 5.25
C LEU A 47 0.85 -1.61 6.37
N GLY A 48 0.58 -0.31 6.39
CA GLY A 48 0.98 0.58 7.48
C GLY A 48 0.38 0.14 8.82
N THR A 49 -0.93 -0.10 8.89
CA THR A 49 -1.60 -0.58 10.12
C THR A 49 -1.02 -1.91 10.63
N VAL A 50 -0.72 -2.84 9.72
CA VAL A 50 -0.10 -4.12 10.07
C VAL A 50 1.32 -3.91 10.59
N LEU A 51 2.12 -3.06 9.94
CA LEU A 51 3.49 -2.76 10.37
C LEU A 51 3.54 -2.07 11.74
N GLU A 52 2.55 -1.22 12.07
CA GLU A 52 2.40 -0.67 13.42
C GLU A 52 2.19 -1.80 14.46
N SER A 53 1.38 -2.81 14.11
CA SER A 53 1.10 -3.95 14.98
C SER A 53 2.29 -4.90 15.13
N VAL A 54 3.13 -5.02 14.10
CA VAL A 54 4.39 -5.77 14.12
C VAL A 54 5.49 -5.05 14.92
N GLY A 55 5.31 -3.75 15.23
CA GLY A 55 6.28 -2.94 15.97
C GLY A 55 7.33 -2.25 15.09
N GLN A 56 7.00 -1.99 13.82
CA GLN A 56 7.83 -1.26 12.86
C GLN A 56 7.18 0.09 12.45
N PRO A 57 7.11 1.07 13.37
CA PRO A 57 6.40 2.33 13.12
C PRO A 57 7.06 3.23 12.07
N GLU A 58 8.38 3.12 11.87
CA GLU A 58 9.13 3.88 10.85
C GLU A 58 8.74 3.45 9.43
N ASP A 59 8.69 2.14 9.19
CA ASP A 59 8.25 1.59 7.90
C ASP A 59 6.75 1.82 7.67
N ALA A 60 5.93 1.77 8.73
CA ALA A 60 4.52 2.10 8.65
C ALA A 60 4.29 3.56 8.21
N SER A 61 5.05 4.51 8.76
CA SER A 61 4.98 5.93 8.37
C SER A 61 5.34 6.12 6.90
N ASN A 62 6.38 5.44 6.40
CA ASN A 62 6.76 5.45 4.99
C ASN A 62 5.65 4.88 4.09
N CYS A 63 4.98 3.80 4.52
CA CYS A 63 3.86 3.21 3.80
C CYS A 63 2.63 4.14 3.76
N HIS A 64 2.31 4.81 4.87
CA HIS A 64 1.23 5.79 4.93
C HIS A 64 1.51 7.02 4.07
N MET A 65 2.76 7.52 4.06
CA MET A 65 3.18 8.60 3.17
C MET A 65 3.02 8.20 1.70
N THR A 66 3.41 6.98 1.35
CA THR A 66 3.26 6.46 -0.02
C THR A 66 1.79 6.30 -0.39
N GLY A 67 0.94 5.75 0.48
CA GLY A 67 -0.49 5.63 0.26
C GLY A 67 -1.18 7.00 0.07
N THR A 68 -0.81 7.99 0.89
CA THR A 68 -1.31 9.37 0.78
C THR A 68 -0.82 10.04 -0.49
N MET A 69 0.44 9.83 -0.85
CA MET A 69 0.99 10.31 -2.11
C MET A 69 0.26 9.67 -3.28
N LEU A 70 -0.03 8.38 -3.26
CA LEU A 70 -0.78 7.70 -4.33
C LEU A 70 -2.22 8.17 -4.42
N GLU A 71 -2.89 8.41 -3.30
CA GLU A 71 -4.23 9.03 -3.30
C GLU A 71 -4.18 10.44 -3.90
N ALA A 72 -3.16 11.24 -3.54
CA ALA A 72 -2.95 12.59 -4.06
C ALA A 72 -2.46 12.62 -5.53
N THR A 73 -1.72 11.59 -5.96
CA THR A 73 -1.15 11.44 -7.31
C THR A 73 -2.06 10.60 -8.22
N CYS A 74 -3.20 10.13 -7.72
CA CYS A 74 -4.26 9.54 -8.51
C CYS A 74 -5.36 10.58 -8.81
N PRO A 75 -5.16 11.55 -9.72
CA PRO A 75 -6.22 11.95 -10.60
C PRO A 75 -6.21 11.01 -11.82
N VAL A 76 -7.26 11.10 -12.63
CA VAL A 76 -7.22 10.72 -14.04
C VAL A 76 -6.12 11.53 -14.78
N ALA A 77 -4.83 11.37 -14.48
CA ALA A 77 -3.78 12.11 -15.17
C ALA A 77 -2.40 11.42 -15.19
N PRO A 78 -1.66 11.53 -16.31
CA PRO A 78 -0.53 10.67 -16.63
C PRO A 78 0.82 11.19 -16.08
N PHE A 79 1.81 10.29 -16.21
CA PHE A 79 3.26 10.25 -15.90
C PHE A 79 4.10 11.55 -15.82
N ASN A 80 3.56 12.74 -16.09
CA ASN A 80 4.30 13.99 -16.21
C ASN A 80 4.60 14.68 -14.87
N VAL A 81 4.01 14.23 -13.76
CA VAL A 81 4.14 14.88 -12.44
C VAL A 81 5.33 14.34 -11.64
N ILE A 82 5.70 13.07 -11.82
CA ILE A 82 6.78 12.42 -11.05
C ILE A 82 8.16 13.05 -11.35
N GLN A 83 8.39 13.57 -12.56
CA GLN A 83 9.65 14.25 -12.88
C GLN A 83 9.82 15.65 -12.24
N ARG A 84 8.75 16.31 -11.77
CA ARG A 84 8.87 17.69 -11.27
C ARG A 84 9.45 17.80 -9.85
N LEU A 85 9.29 16.77 -9.02
CA LEU A 85 9.73 16.80 -7.62
C LEU A 85 11.23 16.54 -7.43
N MET A 86 11.90 15.94 -8.42
CA MET A 86 13.36 15.67 -8.35
C MET A 86 14.23 16.83 -8.84
N THR A 87 13.68 17.93 -9.38
CA THR A 87 14.48 18.98 -10.04
C THR A 87 14.54 20.32 -9.28
N THR A 88 14.04 20.40 -8.05
CA THR A 88 14.22 21.60 -7.21
C THR A 88 15.02 21.27 -5.97
N ALA A 89 16.34 21.12 -6.17
CA ALA A 89 17.38 21.28 -5.15
C ALA A 89 18.32 22.38 -5.64
#